data_AF-A0A355Q6M5-F1
#
_entry.id   AF-A0A355Q6M5-F1
#
_cell.length_a   1.000
_cell.length_b   1.000
_cell.length_c   1.000
_cell.angle_alpha   90.00
_cell.angle_beta   90.00
_cell.angle_gamma   90.00
#
_symmetry.space_group_name_H-M   'P 1'
#
loop_
_entity.id
_entity.type
_entity.pdbx_description
1 polymer ?
#
loop_
_entity_poly.entity_id
_entity_poly.type
_entity_poly.pdbx_seq_one_letter_code
_entity_poly.pdbx_strand_id
1 'polypeptide(L)'
;MNSTEMLKTLVGFPTVSRDSNLPLIDFVDEWLGKHGVTAVRVPNDEGTKANLYATIGPAVEGGIILSGHTDVVPIDGQPWNT
;
A
#
# COMPACT_ATOMS: atom_id res chain seq x y z
N MET A 1 -14.76 -2.45 8.80
CA MET A 1 -13.61 -1.61 9.14
C MET A 1 -13.93 -0.19 8.71
N ASN A 2 -13.95 0.77 9.63
CA ASN A 2 -14.08 2.18 9.30
C ASN A 2 -12.73 2.78 8.85
N SER A 3 -12.73 4.05 8.43
CA SER A 3 -11.50 4.72 7.95
C SER A 3 -10.40 4.79 9.00
N THR A 4 -10.74 5.08 10.26
CA THR A 4 -9.76 5.14 11.36
C THR A 4 -9.12 3.78 11.65
N GLU A 5 -9.91 2.71 11.65
CA GLU A 5 -9.41 1.33 11.83
C GLU A 5 -8.52 0.91 10.65
N MET A 6 -8.90 1.28 9.42
CA MET A 6 -8.08 1.06 8.23
C MET A 6 -6.74 1.78 8.33
N LEU A 7 -6.75 3.08 8.66
CA LEU A 7 -5.53 3.86 8.80
C LEU A 7 -4.62 3.30 9.90
N LYS A 8 -5.16 2.88 11.04
CA LYS A 8 -4.38 2.21 12.09
C LYS A 8 -3.70 0.94 11.59
N THR A 9 -4.40 0.15 10.78
CA THR A 9 -3.85 -1.08 10.20
C THR A 9 -2.73 -0.76 9.21
N LEU A 10 -2.97 0.19 8.28
CA LEU A 10 -1.99 0.59 7.27
C LEU A 10 -0.72 1.20 7.87
N VAL A 11 -0.86 2.09 8.86
CA VAL A 11 0.28 2.70 9.57
C VAL A 11 1.05 1.68 10.43
N GLY A 12 0.41 0.56 10.80
CA GLY A 12 1.06 -0.50 11.56
C GLY A 12 2.08 -1.32 10.77
N PHE A 13 2.10 -1.24 9.43
CA PHE A 13 3.12 -1.90 8.62
C PHE A 13 4.42 -1.10 8.60
N PRO A 14 5.58 -1.70 8.93
CA PRO A 14 6.86 -1.01 8.95
C PRO A 14 7.46 -0.89 7.54
N THR A 15 6.86 -0.08 6.68
CA THR A 15 7.31 0.15 5.30
C THR A 15 8.45 1.16 5.21
N VAL A 16 9.45 1.05 6.08
CA VAL A 16 10.63 1.92 6.02
C VAL A 16 11.31 1.74 4.66
N SER A 17 11.76 2.81 4.03
CA SER A 17 12.19 2.81 2.63
C SER A 17 13.31 1.81 2.29
N ARG A 18 14.15 1.42 3.26
CA ARG A 18 15.18 0.38 3.11
C ARG A 18 14.66 -1.06 3.26
N ASP A 19 13.46 -1.24 3.79
CA ASP A 19 12.85 -2.54 4.11
C ASP A 19 11.73 -2.91 3.11
N SER A 20 11.28 -4.16 3.11
CA SER A 20 10.22 -4.62 2.20
C SER A 20 8.86 -3.98 2.54
N ASN A 21 8.09 -3.61 1.50
CA ASN A 21 6.69 -3.20 1.66
C ASN A 21 5.67 -4.30 1.35
N LEU A 22 6.13 -5.51 0.99
CA LEU A 22 5.26 -6.60 0.53
C LEU A 22 4.15 -6.97 1.52
N PRO A 23 4.35 -6.98 2.86
CA PRO A 23 3.25 -7.25 3.79
C PRO A 23 2.09 -6.25 3.69
N LEU A 24 2.39 -4.96 3.45
CA LEU A 24 1.35 -3.96 3.21
C LEU A 24 0.66 -4.21 1.87
N ILE A 25 1.43 -4.52 0.81
CA ILE A 25 0.89 -4.81 -0.52
C ILE A 25 -0.04 -6.02 -0.49
N ASP A 26 0.35 -7.08 0.21
CA ASP A 26 -0.47 -8.28 0.42
C ASP A 26 -1.80 -7.96 1.10
N PHE A 27 -1.74 -7.17 2.18
CA PHE A 27 -2.94 -6.74 2.88
C PHE A 27 -3.89 -5.94 1.99
N VAL A 28 -3.37 -4.97 1.22
CA VAL A 28 -4.19 -4.13 0.33
C VAL A 28 -4.80 -4.97 -0.80
N ASP A 29 -4.03 -5.86 -1.42
CA ASP A 29 -4.51 -6.75 -2.48
C ASP A 29 -5.63 -7.67 -1.98
N GLU A 30 -5.43 -8.32 -0.82
CA GLU A 30 -6.47 -9.17 -0.20
C GLU A 30 -7.71 -8.35 0.17
N TRP A 31 -7.52 -7.14 0.72
CA TRP A 31 -8.63 -6.26 1.08
C TRP A 31 -9.46 -5.83 -0.13
N LEU A 32 -8.81 -5.46 -1.23
CA LEU A 32 -9.48 -5.12 -2.49
C LEU A 32 -10.19 -6.34 -3.09
N GLY A 33 -9.54 -7.52 -3.06
CA GLY A 33 -10.11 -8.77 -3.53
C GLY A 33 -11.39 -9.16 -2.79
N LYS A 34 -11.46 -8.95 -1.47
CA LYS A 34 -12.69 -9.15 -0.66
C LYS A 34 -13.87 -8.26 -1.12
N HIS A 35 -13.59 -7.18 -1.84
CA HIS A 35 -14.59 -6.25 -2.38
C HIS A 35 -14.80 -6.42 -3.90
N GLY A 36 -14.26 -7.49 -4.50
CA GLY A 36 -14.37 -7.75 -5.93
C GLY A 36 -13.56 -6.80 -6.82
N VAL A 37 -12.56 -6.12 -6.24
CA VAL A 37 -11.65 -5.23 -6.97
C VAL A 37 -10.34 -5.97 -7.26
N THR A 38 -10.04 -6.17 -8.53
CA THR A 38 -8.76 -6.76 -8.96
C THR A 38 -7.67 -5.69 -8.93
N ALA A 39 -6.58 -5.97 -8.21
CA ALA A 39 -5.39 -5.14 -8.20
C ALA A 39 -4.30 -5.72 -9.12
N VAL A 40 -3.45 -4.83 -9.65
CA VAL A 40 -2.26 -5.18 -10.41
C VAL A 40 -1.04 -4.82 -9.55
N ARG A 41 -0.19 -5.82 -9.31
CA ARG A 41 1.10 -5.64 -8.65
C ARG A 41 2.19 -5.37 -9.67
N VAL A 42 3.08 -4.44 -9.34
CA VAL A 42 4.26 -4.12 -10.15
C VAL A 42 5.48 -4.29 -9.24
N PRO A 43 6.12 -5.47 -9.23
CA PRO A 43 7.29 -5.73 -8.39
C PRO A 43 8.52 -4.96 -8.92
N ASN A 44 9.48 -4.68 -8.02
CA ASN A 44 10.83 -4.30 -8.44
C ASN A 44 11.61 -5.52 -8.99
N ASP A 45 12.76 -5.26 -9.61
CA ASP A 45 13.59 -6.29 -10.23
C ASP A 45 14.04 -7.36 -9.23
N GLU A 46 14.32 -6.97 -7.98
CA GLU A 46 14.70 -7.91 -6.92
C GLU A 46 13.51 -8.66 -6.30
N GLY A 47 12.28 -8.29 -6.62
CA GLY A 47 11.06 -8.87 -6.06
C GLY A 47 10.87 -8.63 -4.55
N THR A 48 11.59 -7.67 -3.97
CA THR A 48 11.55 -7.34 -2.54
C THR A 48 10.56 -6.24 -2.19
N LYS A 49 10.05 -5.52 -3.19
CA LYS A 49 9.09 -4.42 -3.07
C LYS A 49 8.11 -4.48 -4.24
N ALA A 50 6.94 -3.88 -4.07
CA ALA A 50 5.99 -3.72 -5.17
C ALA A 50 5.21 -2.41 -5.05
N ASN A 51 4.86 -1.86 -6.20
CA ASN A 51 3.72 -0.96 -6.32
C ASN A 51 2.45 -1.78 -6.53
N LEU A 52 1.31 -1.19 -6.19
CA LEU A 52 0.00 -1.77 -6.47
C LEU A 52 -0.94 -0.68 -6.96
N TYR A 53 -1.68 -0.97 -8.03
CA TYR A 53 -2.77 -0.12 -8.48
C TYR A 53 -4.01 -0.95 -8.78
N ALA A 54 -5.18 -0.36 -8.62
CA ALA A 54 -6.46 -0.98 -8.92
C ALA A 54 -7.35 0.03 -9.64
N THR A 55 -8.22 -0.47 -10.51
CA THR A 55 -9.18 0.35 -11.26
C THR A 55 -10.58 -0.01 -10.80
N ILE A 56 -11.37 0.99 -10.42
CA ILE A 56 -12.77 0.84 -10.06
C ILE A 56 -13.60 1.62 -11.08
N GLY A 57 -14.52 0.94 -11.74
CA GLY A 57 -15.34 1.50 -12.81
C GLY A 57 -15.08 0.84 -14.17
N PRO A 58 -15.72 1.35 -15.24
CA PRO A 58 -15.56 0.80 -16.58
C PRO A 58 -14.16 1.06 -17.15
N ALA A 59 -13.63 0.10 -17.91
CA ALA A 59 -12.37 0.24 -18.65
C ALA A 59 -12.59 1.04 -19.94
N VAL A 60 -12.73 2.36 -19.81
CA VAL A 60 -12.94 3.31 -20.90
C VAL A 60 -11.95 4.47 -20.81
N GLU A 61 -11.85 5.29 -21.85
CA GLU A 61 -10.99 6.47 -21.85
C GLU A 61 -11.43 7.53 -20.82
N GLY A 62 -10.44 8.22 -20.24
CA GLY A 62 -10.63 9.17 -19.15
C GLY A 62 -10.54 8.51 -17.77
N GLY A 63 -10.48 9.33 -16.71
CA GLY A 63 -10.42 8.85 -15.33
C GLY A 63 -9.66 9.78 -14.39
N ILE A 64 -9.61 9.39 -13.12
CA ILE A 64 -8.86 10.08 -12.08
C ILE A 64 -7.93 9.05 -11.43
N ILE A 65 -6.64 9.38 -11.33
CA ILE A 65 -5.68 8.58 -10.57
C ILE A 65 -5.52 9.22 -9.19
N LEU A 66 -5.82 8.45 -8.16
CA LEU A 66 -5.45 8.76 -6.78
C LEU A 66 -4.13 8.06 -6.49
N SER A 67 -3.03 8.82 -6.49
CA SER A 67 -1.68 8.29 -6.30
C SER A 67 -1.13 8.66 -4.93
N GLY A 68 -0.36 7.75 -4.34
CA GLY A 68 0.38 7.93 -3.10
C GLY A 68 1.51 6.92 -3.03
N HIS A 69 2.34 7.02 -2.01
CA HIS A 69 3.45 6.10 -1.76
C HIS A 69 3.25 5.38 -0.42
N THR A 70 3.82 4.19 -0.30
CA THR A 70 3.67 3.34 0.90
C THR A 70 4.87 3.43 1.82
N ASP A 71 6.01 3.93 1.33
CA ASP A 71 7.26 3.98 2.07
C ASP A 71 7.36 5.19 3.00
N VAL A 72 8.08 5.01 4.10
CA VAL A 72 8.40 6.07 5.06
C VAL A 72 9.90 6.12 5.34
N VAL A 73 10.37 7.25 5.85
CA VAL A 73 11.79 7.41 6.22
C VAL A 73 12.09 6.71 7.56
N PRO A 74 13.34 6.26 7.77
CA PRO A 74 13.75 5.72 9.06
C PRO A 74 13.65 6.74 10.20
N ILE A 75 13.42 6.25 11.42
CA ILE A 75 13.38 7.06 12.64
C ILE A 75 14.67 6.98 13.48
N ASP A 76 15.75 6.38 12.95
CA ASP A 76 17.00 6.17 13.68
C ASP A 76 17.50 7.50 14.31
N GLY A 77 17.76 7.49 15.61
CA GLY A 77 18.24 8.66 16.34
C GLY A 77 17.20 9.75 16.60
N GLN A 78 15.92 9.54 16.27
CA GLN A 78 14.85 10.50 16.52
C GLN A 78 14.16 10.27 17.89
N PRO A 79 13.71 11.32 18.58
CA PRO A 79 13.12 11.22 19.92
C PRO A 79 11.65 10.78 19.88
N TRP A 80 11.40 9.50 19.66
CA TRP A 80 10.05 8.91 19.69
C TRP A 80 9.68 8.41 21.10
N ASN A 81 8.43 8.66 21.53
CA ASN A 81 7.84 8.03 22.71
C ASN A 81 6.99 6.83 22.26
N THR A 82 7.05 5.73 23.03
CA THR A 82 6.29 4.50 22.79
C THR A 82 5.15 4.34 23.77
#